data_AF-A0A5D9C7N4-F1
#
_entry.id   AF-A0A5D9C7N4-F1
#
_cell.length_a   1.000
_cell.length_b   1.000
_cell.length_c   1.000
_cell.angle_alpha   90.00
_cell.angle_beta   90.00
_cell.angle_gamma   90.00
#
_symmetry.space_group_name_H-M   'P 1'
#
loop_
_entity.id
_entity.type
_entity.pdbx_description
1 polymer ?
#
loop_
_entity_poly.entity_id
_entity_poly.type
_entity_poly.pdbx_seq_one_letter_code
_entity_poly.pdbx_strand_id
1 'polypeptide(L)'
;MPEWLYEAGIGEARAALVDNDSIIQAAIEADDDGLRAGTIAPARLTRITAPGRRGIVTLEDGTEAMIEPLPRGVTEGGRLLVEIARAAIAEPGRAKLAIARAAVADAVAVPGPDLRARIAADGVPVRELGTFGPDLLEAAGWSELIEEAASGHADFDGGALRLSLTPAMTLIDVDGWLPIADLAVAGAWAAATLIRRHDIGGSIGIDLPTVEGKAARLAAAEAVDAILPQPFDRTAVNGFGFLQIVRRRARMSIPERLHHDPVGSAARALLRRAERAHGIGPRTLTAAPVVIAAIERRPDWIAELERRIGAPVRLRGEPGLAISAGHAEAQNP
;
A
#
# COMPACT_ATOMS: atom_id res chain seq x y z
N MET A 1 -0.36 9.40 -22.36
CA MET A 1 0.94 9.69 -21.70
C MET A 1 0.71 9.46 -20.22
N PRO A 2 1.64 8.76 -19.54
CA PRO A 2 1.49 8.45 -18.13
C PRO A 2 1.49 9.73 -17.29
N GLU A 3 0.58 9.80 -16.31
CA GLU A 3 0.44 10.91 -15.38
C GLU A 3 0.03 10.37 -14.00
N TRP A 4 0.63 10.92 -12.94
CA TRP A 4 0.18 10.66 -11.59
C TRP A 4 -1.02 11.53 -11.26
N LEU A 5 -2.12 10.90 -10.86
CA LEU A 5 -3.22 11.55 -10.16
C LEU A 5 -2.93 11.46 -8.65
N TYR A 6 -2.92 12.58 -7.95
CA TYR A 6 -2.67 12.63 -6.51
C TYR A 6 -3.80 13.36 -5.80
N GLU A 7 -4.28 12.78 -4.72
CA GLU A 7 -5.32 13.37 -3.89
C GLU A 7 -4.90 13.38 -2.41
N ALA A 8 -4.84 14.58 -1.83
CA ALA A 8 -4.67 14.78 -0.39
C ALA A 8 -6.02 14.64 0.33
N GLY A 9 -6.45 13.41 0.53
CA GLY A 9 -7.67 13.06 1.27
C GLY A 9 -7.60 13.39 2.77
N ILE A 10 -8.66 13.07 3.48
CA ILE A 10 -8.73 13.20 4.94
C ILE A 10 -8.31 11.87 5.55
N GLY A 11 -7.24 11.88 6.35
CA GLY A 11 -6.70 10.67 6.98
C GLY A 11 -5.88 9.75 6.05
N GLU A 12 -5.90 9.99 4.74
CA GLU A 12 -5.02 9.35 3.75
C GLU A 12 -4.68 10.29 2.59
N ALA A 13 -3.50 10.10 2.02
CA ALA A 13 -3.17 10.52 0.68
C ALA A 13 -3.26 9.32 -0.27
N ARG A 14 -3.77 9.56 -1.48
CA ARG A 14 -3.97 8.55 -2.53
C ARG A 14 -3.30 8.98 -3.80
N ALA A 15 -2.65 8.06 -4.50
CA ALA A 15 -2.04 8.33 -5.79
C ALA A 15 -2.26 7.17 -6.75
N ALA A 16 -2.51 7.47 -8.02
CA ALA A 16 -2.58 6.51 -9.10
C ALA A 16 -1.83 7.03 -10.33
N LEU A 17 -0.89 6.25 -10.83
CA LEU A 17 -0.24 6.45 -12.12
C LEU A 17 -1.18 5.88 -13.19
N VAL A 18 -1.68 6.75 -14.04
CA VAL A 18 -2.66 6.40 -15.08
C VAL A 18 -1.97 6.49 -16.44
N ASP A 19 -2.14 5.46 -17.25
CA ASP A 19 -1.80 5.49 -18.68
C ASP A 19 -2.95 4.88 -19.48
N ASN A 20 -3.37 5.56 -20.55
CA ASN A 20 -4.56 5.21 -21.35
C ASN A 20 -5.80 4.89 -20.48
N ASP A 21 -6.13 5.82 -19.60
CA ASP A 21 -7.29 5.76 -18.69
C ASP A 21 -7.29 4.56 -17.71
N SER A 22 -6.16 3.86 -17.58
CA SER A 22 -6.02 2.69 -16.69
C SER A 22 -4.94 2.91 -15.64
N ILE A 23 -5.22 2.52 -14.39
CA ILE A 23 -4.25 2.54 -13.29
C ILE A 23 -3.18 1.47 -13.52
N ILE A 24 -1.93 1.89 -13.75
CA ILE A 24 -0.77 0.99 -13.89
C ILE A 24 0.06 0.87 -12.61
N GLN A 25 -0.11 1.80 -11.67
CA GLN A 25 0.49 1.77 -10.33
C GLN A 25 -0.32 2.65 -9.40
N ALA A 26 -0.49 2.24 -8.14
CA ALA A 26 -1.15 3.05 -7.14
C ALA A 26 -0.46 2.95 -5.78
N ALA A 27 -0.72 3.93 -4.93
CA ALA A 27 -0.24 3.94 -3.56
C ALA A 27 -1.21 4.69 -2.65
N ILE A 28 -1.29 4.23 -1.41
CA ILE A 28 -2.02 4.87 -0.31
C ILE A 28 -1.03 5.10 0.82
N GLU A 29 -1.05 6.29 1.40
CA GLU A 29 -0.35 6.63 2.63
C GLU A 29 -1.36 7.16 3.64
N ALA A 30 -1.53 6.43 4.75
CA ALA A 30 -2.39 6.87 5.84
C ALA A 30 -1.63 7.82 6.77
N ASP A 31 -2.34 8.74 7.42
CA ASP A 31 -1.74 9.71 8.34
C ASP A 31 -1.21 9.10 9.65
N ASP A 32 -1.53 7.83 9.90
CA ASP A 32 -1.16 7.03 11.06
C ASP A 32 -0.20 5.86 10.72
N ASP A 33 0.39 5.83 9.51
CA ASP A 33 1.39 4.83 9.11
C ASP A 33 2.69 4.87 9.93
N GLY A 34 2.89 5.92 10.72
CA GLY A 34 4.08 6.13 11.53
C GLY A 34 5.30 6.51 10.69
N LEU A 35 6.46 5.93 11.01
CA LEU A 35 7.74 6.31 10.41
C LEU A 35 7.83 5.94 8.92
N ARG A 36 7.90 6.96 8.07
CA ARG A 36 8.16 6.81 6.63
C ARG A 36 9.57 6.29 6.36
N ALA A 37 9.70 5.41 5.38
CA ALA A 37 11.01 5.10 4.82
C ALA A 37 11.69 6.36 4.29
N GLY A 38 13.00 6.50 4.53
CA GLY A 38 13.81 7.69 4.27
C GLY A 38 13.85 8.68 5.44
N THR A 39 13.07 8.47 6.51
CA THR A 39 13.16 9.33 7.71
C THR A 39 14.53 9.20 8.33
N ILE A 40 15.20 10.34 8.55
CA ILE A 40 16.45 10.42 9.31
C ILE A 40 16.12 11.04 10.66
N ALA A 41 16.38 10.32 11.74
CA ALA A 41 16.00 10.75 13.09
C ALA A 41 17.07 10.40 14.14
N PRO A 42 17.20 11.22 15.19
CA PRO A 42 17.99 10.85 16.36
C PRO A 42 17.35 9.66 17.07
N ALA A 43 18.18 8.71 17.48
CA ALA A 43 17.74 7.55 18.24
C ALA A 43 18.78 7.14 19.29
N ARG A 44 18.37 6.24 20.17
CA ARG A 44 19.24 5.57 21.13
C ARG A 44 19.21 4.07 20.89
N LEU A 45 20.36 3.42 20.81
CA LEU A 45 20.45 1.96 20.83
C LEU A 45 20.06 1.47 22.23
N THR A 46 18.84 0.97 22.39
CA THR A 46 18.31 0.59 23.70
C THR A 46 18.56 -0.88 24.04
N ARG A 47 18.69 -1.74 23.02
CA ARG A 47 18.92 -3.17 23.24
C ARG A 47 19.61 -3.83 22.07
N ILE A 48 20.65 -4.61 22.31
CA ILE A 48 21.26 -5.49 21.32
C ILE A 48 20.49 -6.82 21.32
N THR A 49 19.93 -7.18 20.18
CA THR A 49 19.12 -8.41 20.04
C THR A 49 19.93 -9.56 19.47
N ALA A 50 20.93 -9.27 18.64
CA ALA A 50 21.93 -10.23 18.18
C ALA A 50 23.29 -9.50 18.03
N PRO A 51 24.28 -9.83 18.89
CA PRO A 51 25.59 -9.18 18.88
C PRO A 51 26.22 -9.13 17.49
N GLY A 52 26.73 -7.96 17.10
CA GLY A 52 27.39 -7.74 15.81
C GLY A 52 26.46 -7.72 14.58
N ARG A 53 25.16 -7.97 14.75
CA ARG A 53 24.21 -8.06 13.64
C ARG A 53 23.05 -7.07 13.75
N ARG A 54 22.29 -7.11 14.85
CA ARG A 54 21.05 -6.31 15.00
C ARG A 54 20.75 -5.90 16.43
N GLY A 55 19.99 -4.82 16.56
CA GLY A 55 19.52 -4.26 17.84
C GLY A 55 18.21 -3.51 17.68
N ILE A 56 17.69 -2.98 18.78
CA ILE A 56 16.55 -2.08 18.81
C ILE A 56 17.07 -0.68 19.12
N VAL A 57 16.66 0.27 18.28
CA VAL A 57 16.79 1.69 18.55
C VAL A 57 15.43 2.25 18.95
N THR A 58 15.44 3.19 19.87
CA THR A 58 14.24 3.95 20.27
C THR A 58 14.46 5.41 19.87
N LEU A 59 13.54 5.95 19.08
CA LEU A 59 13.51 7.36 18.66
C LEU A 59 13.07 8.25 19.83
N GLU A 60 13.20 9.57 19.67
CA GLU A 60 12.86 10.54 20.72
C GLU A 60 11.38 10.53 21.12
N ASP A 61 10.49 10.17 20.19
CA ASP A 61 9.05 10.01 20.42
C ASP A 61 8.67 8.67 21.08
N GLY A 62 9.66 7.82 21.39
CA GLY A 62 9.46 6.49 21.95
C GLY A 62 9.23 5.38 20.92
N THR A 63 9.17 5.71 19.63
CA THR A 63 8.98 4.71 18.57
C THR A 63 10.20 3.79 18.50
N GLU A 64 9.96 2.48 18.48
CA GLU A 64 11.02 1.47 18.31
C GLU A 64 11.23 1.09 16.84
N ALA A 65 12.49 0.95 16.46
CA ALA A 65 12.90 0.38 15.17
C ALA A 65 14.00 -0.66 15.37
N MET A 66 14.01 -1.70 14.53
CA MET A 66 15.11 -2.65 14.44
C MET A 66 16.25 -2.01 13.65
N ILE A 67 17.47 -1.93 14.19
CA ILE A 67 18.65 -1.52 13.44
C ILE A 67 19.40 -2.75 12.92
N GLU A 68 19.59 -2.85 11.60
CA GLU A 68 20.36 -3.91 10.94
C GLU A 68 20.99 -3.34 9.64
N PRO A 69 22.33 -3.40 9.46
CA PRO A 69 23.34 -3.92 10.39
C PRO A 69 23.56 -3.01 11.61
N LEU A 70 24.00 -3.61 12.72
CA LEU A 70 24.40 -2.88 13.92
C LEU A 70 25.67 -2.04 13.65
N PRO A 71 25.66 -0.72 13.91
CA PRO A 71 26.82 0.13 13.65
C PRO A 71 28.00 -0.21 14.57
N ARG A 72 29.22 -0.18 14.01
CA ARG A 72 30.45 -0.40 14.76
C ARG A 72 30.66 0.72 15.78
N GLY A 73 31.06 0.37 17.00
CA GLY A 73 31.42 1.33 18.04
C GLY A 73 30.24 1.93 18.82
N VAL A 74 28.99 1.55 18.52
CA VAL A 74 27.81 1.97 19.28
C VAL A 74 27.42 0.86 20.27
N THR A 75 27.40 1.18 21.56
CA THR A 75 26.96 0.28 22.64
C THR A 75 25.52 0.58 23.06
N GLU A 76 24.89 -0.31 23.83
CA GLU A 76 23.61 -0.02 24.47
C GLU A 76 23.70 1.30 25.27
N GLY A 77 22.64 2.10 25.20
CA GLY A 77 22.59 3.47 25.70
C GLY A 77 23.19 4.53 24.76
N GLY A 78 23.94 4.12 23.74
CA GLY A 78 24.59 5.01 22.78
C GLY A 78 23.59 5.75 21.89
N ARG A 79 23.88 7.02 21.60
CA ARG A 79 23.12 7.86 20.67
C ARG A 79 23.69 7.72 19.27
N LEU A 80 22.79 7.76 18.28
CA LEU A 80 23.13 7.73 16.87
C LEU A 80 22.03 8.37 16.04
N LEU A 81 22.37 8.78 14.83
CA LEU A 81 21.38 9.14 13.82
C LEU A 81 21.06 7.90 12.99
N VAL A 82 19.78 7.62 12.79
CA VAL A 82 19.32 6.48 12.00
C VAL A 82 18.50 6.94 10.81
N GLU A 83 18.62 6.20 9.72
CA GLU A 83 17.74 6.31 8.56
C GLU A 83 16.80 5.10 8.52
N ILE A 84 15.50 5.35 8.40
CA ILE A 84 14.49 4.30 8.27
C ILE A 84 14.53 3.75 6.85
N ALA A 85 15.02 2.53 6.68
CA ALA A 85 15.10 1.85 5.38
C ALA A 85 13.75 1.23 4.95
N ARG A 86 12.95 0.78 5.92
CA ARG A 86 11.61 0.22 5.74
C ARG A 86 10.71 0.68 6.89
N ALA A 87 9.52 1.17 6.57
CA ALA A 87 8.50 1.54 7.54
C ALA A 87 8.08 0.33 8.41
N ALA A 88 7.38 0.60 9.51
CA ALA A 88 6.72 -0.48 10.23
C ALA A 88 5.71 -1.17 9.30
N ILE A 89 5.61 -2.48 9.44
CA ILE A 89 4.64 -3.28 8.69
C ILE A 89 3.91 -4.11 9.72
N ALA A 90 2.62 -3.90 9.84
CA ALA A 90 1.82 -4.71 10.72
C ALA A 90 1.52 -6.07 10.07
N GLU A 91 1.49 -7.10 10.90
CA GLU A 91 1.07 -8.44 10.52
C GLU A 91 0.16 -9.00 11.61
N PRO A 92 -0.79 -9.90 11.27
CA PRO A 92 -1.64 -10.53 12.27
C PRO A 92 -0.81 -11.15 13.42
N GLY A 93 -1.07 -10.70 14.65
CA GLY A 93 -0.44 -11.21 15.87
C GLY A 93 0.92 -10.61 16.24
N ARG A 94 1.62 -9.89 15.34
CA ARG A 94 2.86 -9.16 15.69
C ARG A 94 3.22 -8.10 14.65
N ALA A 95 3.36 -6.85 15.07
CA ALA A 95 3.93 -5.82 14.20
C ALA A 95 5.43 -6.07 13.92
N LYS A 96 5.81 -6.07 12.64
CA LYS A 96 7.22 -5.96 12.24
C LYS A 96 7.64 -4.50 12.43
N LEU A 97 8.48 -4.26 13.42
CA LEU A 97 9.11 -2.95 13.64
C LEU A 97 9.70 -2.40 12.33
N ALA A 98 9.76 -1.07 12.22
CA ALA A 98 10.53 -0.42 11.17
C ALA A 98 11.97 -0.94 11.16
N ILE A 99 12.59 -0.99 9.98
CA ILE A 99 14.02 -1.30 9.85
C ILE A 99 14.78 0.00 9.63
N ALA A 100 15.74 0.25 10.52
CA ALA A 100 16.66 1.34 10.49
C ALA A 100 18.07 0.86 10.09
N ARG A 101 18.85 1.77 9.56
CA ARG A 101 20.30 1.68 9.41
C ARG A 101 20.95 2.92 10.01
N ALA A 102 22.24 2.86 10.33
CA ALA A 102 22.95 4.08 10.68
C ALA A 102 22.88 5.07 9.50
N ALA A 103 22.55 6.33 9.79
CA ALA A 103 22.57 7.38 8.79
C ALA A 103 24.00 7.59 8.29
N VAL A 104 24.14 8.11 7.06
CA VAL A 104 25.45 8.49 6.52
C VAL A 104 26.08 9.61 7.35
N ALA A 105 27.41 9.74 7.26
CA ALA A 105 28.11 10.85 7.91
C ALA A 105 27.52 12.20 7.45
N ASP A 106 27.45 13.16 8.37
CA ASP A 106 26.92 14.52 8.15
C ASP A 106 25.43 14.60 7.74
N ALA A 107 24.70 13.48 7.83
CA ALA A 107 23.26 13.49 7.66
C ALA A 107 22.57 14.37 8.72
N VAL A 108 21.47 15.00 8.33
CA VAL A 108 20.64 15.85 9.18
C VAL A 108 19.29 15.19 9.39
N ALA A 109 18.73 15.35 10.59
CA ALA A 109 17.40 14.84 10.90
C ALA A 109 16.36 15.49 9.97
N VAL A 110 15.57 14.65 9.28
CA VAL A 110 14.54 15.08 8.34
C VAL A 110 13.46 14.00 8.22
N PRO A 111 12.17 14.36 8.13
CA PRO A 111 11.13 13.39 7.79
C PRO A 111 11.41 12.72 6.45
N GLY A 112 11.03 11.45 6.32
CA GLY A 112 11.09 10.75 5.04
C GLY A 112 10.10 11.38 4.03
N PRO A 113 10.35 11.20 2.72
CA PRO A 113 9.47 11.74 1.69
C PRO A 113 8.06 11.17 1.84
N ASP A 114 7.05 12.03 1.90
CA ASP A 114 5.64 11.65 1.87
C ASP A 114 5.24 11.09 0.50
N LEU A 115 3.99 10.63 0.37
CA LEU A 115 3.50 10.09 -0.90
C LEU A 115 3.68 11.06 -2.07
N ARG A 116 3.37 12.34 -1.86
CA ARG A 116 3.46 13.36 -2.91
C ARG A 116 4.90 13.59 -3.37
N ALA A 117 5.83 13.67 -2.43
CA ALA A 117 7.25 13.82 -2.71
C ALA A 117 7.82 12.60 -3.43
N ARG A 118 7.40 11.38 -3.05
CA ARG A 118 7.83 10.14 -3.70
C ARG A 118 7.42 10.09 -5.16
N ILE A 119 6.14 10.34 -5.48
CA ILE A 119 5.68 10.31 -6.88
C ILE A 119 6.27 11.45 -7.73
N ALA A 120 6.64 12.58 -7.10
CA ALA A 120 7.35 13.66 -7.80
C ALA A 120 8.74 13.23 -8.28
N ALA A 121 9.41 12.40 -7.48
CA ALA A 121 10.76 11.93 -7.76
C ALA A 121 10.83 10.94 -8.93
N ASP A 122 9.68 10.36 -9.34
CA ASP A 122 9.60 9.46 -10.50
C ASP A 122 9.83 10.18 -11.83
N GLY A 123 9.78 11.52 -11.86
CA GLY A 123 9.95 12.32 -13.08
C GLY A 123 8.73 12.31 -14.02
N VAL A 124 7.63 11.70 -13.61
CA VAL A 124 6.33 11.72 -14.30
C VAL A 124 5.51 12.92 -13.82
N PRO A 125 4.76 13.62 -14.70
CA PRO A 125 3.87 14.71 -14.29
C PRO A 125 2.89 14.29 -13.19
N VAL A 126 2.66 15.17 -12.22
CA VAL A 126 1.72 14.95 -11.11
C VAL A 126 0.59 15.98 -11.18
N ARG A 127 -0.65 15.49 -11.24
CA ARG A 127 -1.88 16.26 -11.13
C ARG A 127 -2.43 16.18 -9.71
N GLU A 128 -2.46 17.33 -9.07
CA GLU A 128 -3.19 17.52 -7.82
C GLU A 128 -4.70 17.50 -8.10
N LEU A 129 -5.43 16.63 -7.42
CA LEU A 129 -6.87 16.53 -7.49
C LEU A 129 -7.50 17.42 -6.41
N GLY A 130 -8.38 18.32 -6.84
CA GLY A 130 -9.17 19.15 -5.94
C GLY A 130 -10.30 18.37 -5.26
N THR A 131 -10.87 18.97 -4.21
CA THR A 131 -12.08 18.45 -3.56
C THR A 131 -13.28 18.44 -4.51
N PHE A 132 -13.39 19.47 -5.36
CA PHE A 132 -14.47 19.65 -6.31
C PHE A 132 -14.04 19.25 -7.73
N GLY A 133 -15.00 18.73 -8.50
CA GLY A 133 -14.79 18.31 -9.89
C GLY A 133 -14.99 16.81 -10.10
N PRO A 134 -14.68 16.30 -11.30
CA PRO A 134 -14.82 14.89 -11.61
C PRO A 134 -13.91 14.03 -10.73
N ASP A 135 -14.38 12.84 -10.38
CA ASP A 135 -13.57 11.83 -9.71
C ASP A 135 -12.65 11.13 -10.71
N LEU A 136 -11.49 11.72 -10.98
CA LEU A 136 -10.54 11.17 -11.95
C LEU A 136 -9.88 9.86 -11.48
N LEU A 137 -9.80 9.62 -10.16
CA LEU A 137 -9.34 8.33 -9.65
C LEU A 137 -10.39 7.27 -9.92
N GLU A 138 -11.66 7.54 -9.62
CA GLU A 138 -12.75 6.63 -9.93
C GLU A 138 -12.88 6.36 -11.43
N ALA A 139 -12.78 7.40 -12.27
CA ALA A 139 -12.80 7.25 -13.72
C ALA A 139 -11.68 6.34 -14.27
N ALA A 140 -10.55 6.24 -13.55
CA ALA A 140 -9.44 5.35 -13.90
C ALA A 140 -9.54 3.94 -13.29
N GLY A 141 -10.60 3.66 -12.52
CA GLY A 141 -10.87 2.35 -11.91
C GLY A 141 -10.37 2.20 -10.47
N TRP A 142 -10.48 3.26 -9.64
CA TRP A 142 -10.06 3.21 -8.24
C TRP A 142 -10.88 2.22 -7.41
N SER A 143 -12.21 2.17 -7.58
CA SER A 143 -13.05 1.22 -6.85
C SER A 143 -12.72 -0.23 -7.19
N GLU A 144 -12.47 -0.54 -8.46
CA GLU A 144 -12.03 -1.86 -8.94
C GLU A 144 -10.66 -2.23 -8.36
N LEU A 145 -9.73 -1.27 -8.31
CA LEU A 145 -8.42 -1.47 -7.65
C LEU A 145 -8.59 -1.84 -6.16
N ILE A 146 -9.45 -1.13 -5.43
CA ILE A 146 -9.68 -1.40 -4.01
C ILE A 146 -10.38 -2.75 -3.80
N GLU A 147 -11.36 -3.09 -4.65
CA GLU A 147 -12.03 -4.40 -4.59
C GLU A 147 -11.07 -5.55 -4.90
N GLU A 148 -10.22 -5.40 -5.92
CA GLU A 148 -9.15 -6.34 -6.28
C GLU A 148 -8.20 -6.56 -5.08
N ALA A 149 -7.77 -5.48 -4.42
CA ALA A 149 -6.90 -5.55 -3.26
C ALA A 149 -7.57 -6.15 -2.02
N ALA A 150 -8.86 -5.87 -1.79
CA ALA A 150 -9.61 -6.32 -0.63
C ALA A 150 -10.01 -7.80 -0.74
N SER A 151 -10.46 -8.22 -1.92
CA SER A 151 -10.86 -9.60 -2.22
C SER A 151 -9.66 -10.52 -2.46
N GLY A 152 -8.55 -9.96 -2.93
CA GLY A 152 -7.41 -10.72 -3.42
C GLY A 152 -7.71 -11.44 -4.74
N HIS A 153 -8.69 -10.98 -5.51
CA HIS A 153 -9.10 -11.58 -6.77
C HIS A 153 -8.96 -10.58 -7.91
N ALA A 154 -8.35 -11.01 -9.02
CA ALA A 154 -8.15 -10.18 -10.21
C ALA A 154 -8.39 -11.00 -11.48
N ASP A 155 -9.31 -10.57 -12.33
CA ASP A 155 -9.56 -11.21 -13.62
C ASP A 155 -8.58 -10.73 -14.69
N PHE A 156 -8.25 -11.60 -15.65
CA PHE A 156 -7.54 -11.24 -16.86
C PHE A 156 -8.10 -12.01 -18.07
N ASP A 157 -7.79 -11.57 -19.30
CA ASP A 157 -8.27 -12.29 -20.47
C ASP A 157 -7.67 -13.71 -20.53
N GLY A 158 -8.51 -14.72 -20.34
CA GLY A 158 -8.10 -16.12 -20.31
C GLY A 158 -8.02 -16.76 -18.92
N GLY A 159 -8.22 -16.02 -17.83
CA GLY A 159 -8.13 -16.57 -16.49
C GLY A 159 -8.36 -15.57 -15.36
N ALA A 160 -7.95 -15.97 -14.16
CA ALA A 160 -8.01 -15.13 -12.97
C ALA A 160 -6.82 -15.41 -12.04
N LEU A 161 -6.53 -14.43 -11.20
CA LEU A 161 -5.53 -14.49 -10.15
C LEU A 161 -6.18 -14.59 -8.78
N ARG A 162 -5.53 -15.31 -7.88
CA ARG A 162 -5.84 -15.28 -6.45
C ARG A 162 -4.62 -14.92 -5.63
N LEU A 163 -4.65 -13.73 -5.04
CA LEU A 163 -3.64 -13.21 -4.13
C LEU A 163 -3.92 -13.65 -2.69
N SER A 164 -2.89 -14.18 -2.03
CA SER A 164 -2.91 -14.57 -0.62
C SER A 164 -1.74 -13.91 0.12
N LEU A 165 -2.07 -13.15 1.15
CA LEU A 165 -1.07 -12.58 2.06
C LEU A 165 -0.71 -13.62 3.13
N THR A 166 0.56 -14.04 3.16
CA THR A 166 1.06 -14.95 4.20
C THR A 166 2.19 -14.30 5.01
N PRO A 167 2.50 -14.79 6.23
CA PRO A 167 3.58 -14.22 7.04
C PRO A 167 4.97 -14.23 6.38
N ALA A 168 5.21 -15.18 5.47
CA ALA A 168 6.51 -15.38 4.83
C ALA A 168 6.63 -14.67 3.48
N MET A 169 5.57 -14.73 2.67
CA MET A 169 5.54 -14.16 1.32
C MET A 169 4.11 -13.93 0.82
N THR A 170 3.96 -13.08 -0.19
CA THR A 170 2.71 -13.01 -0.95
C THR A 170 2.66 -14.14 -1.96
N LEU A 171 1.56 -14.89 -2.03
CA LEU A 171 1.34 -15.93 -3.02
C LEU A 171 0.28 -15.47 -4.03
N ILE A 172 0.51 -15.73 -5.30
CA ILE A 172 -0.42 -15.47 -6.40
C ILE A 172 -0.62 -16.78 -7.15
N ASP A 173 -1.85 -17.29 -7.11
CA ASP A 173 -2.28 -18.48 -7.83
C ASP A 173 -2.90 -18.07 -9.18
N VAL A 174 -2.70 -18.88 -10.21
CA VAL A 174 -3.14 -18.62 -11.59
C VAL A 174 -4.04 -19.75 -12.08
N ASP A 175 -5.31 -19.42 -12.27
CA ASP A 175 -6.29 -20.30 -12.88
C ASP A 175 -6.77 -19.74 -14.22
N GLY A 176 -7.21 -20.61 -15.14
CA GLY A 176 -7.76 -20.15 -16.41
C GLY A 176 -8.10 -21.26 -17.38
N TRP A 177 -8.49 -20.88 -18.60
CA TRP A 177 -8.98 -21.78 -19.64
C TRP A 177 -8.16 -21.76 -20.93
N LEU A 178 -7.08 -20.97 -20.98
CA LEU A 178 -6.14 -20.97 -22.09
C LEU A 178 -5.35 -22.30 -22.15
N PRO A 179 -4.76 -22.66 -23.31
CA PRO A 179 -3.75 -23.71 -23.37
C PRO A 179 -2.64 -23.46 -22.34
N ILE A 180 -2.16 -24.51 -21.66
CA ILE A 180 -1.31 -24.40 -20.47
C ILE A 180 -0.08 -23.49 -20.67
N ALA A 181 0.58 -23.57 -21.82
CA ALA A 181 1.72 -22.70 -22.14
C ALA A 181 1.34 -21.23 -22.26
N ASP A 182 0.20 -20.94 -22.89
CA ASP A 182 -0.31 -19.59 -23.07
C ASP A 182 -0.84 -19.04 -21.74
N LEU A 183 -1.50 -19.87 -20.93
CA LEU A 183 -1.96 -19.53 -19.58
C LEU A 183 -0.79 -19.15 -18.66
N ALA A 184 0.32 -19.88 -18.73
CA ALA A 184 1.50 -19.56 -17.93
C ALA A 184 2.08 -18.17 -18.29
N VAL A 185 2.09 -17.80 -19.57
CA VAL A 185 2.60 -16.50 -20.02
C VAL A 185 1.62 -15.38 -19.66
N ALA A 186 0.33 -15.56 -19.97
CA ALA A 186 -0.71 -14.58 -19.67
C ALA A 186 -0.87 -14.36 -18.15
N GLY A 187 -0.85 -15.44 -17.37
CA GLY A 187 -0.90 -15.40 -15.92
C GLY A 187 0.33 -14.74 -15.30
N ALA A 188 1.54 -15.01 -15.82
CA ALA A 188 2.75 -14.33 -15.36
C ALA A 188 2.72 -12.82 -15.66
N TRP A 189 2.22 -12.44 -16.84
CA TRP A 189 1.99 -11.03 -17.20
C TRP A 189 0.97 -10.37 -16.26
N ALA A 190 -0.15 -11.04 -16.01
CA ALA A 190 -1.22 -10.53 -15.15
C ALA A 190 -0.74 -10.38 -13.70
N ALA A 191 -0.03 -11.39 -13.18
CA ALA A 191 0.55 -11.36 -11.84
C ALA A 191 1.59 -10.23 -11.70
N ALA A 192 2.47 -10.04 -12.69
CA ALA A 192 3.41 -8.93 -12.69
C ALA A 192 2.70 -7.56 -12.72
N THR A 193 1.61 -7.45 -13.47
CA THR A 193 0.76 -6.25 -13.52
C THR A 193 0.13 -6.00 -12.16
N LEU A 194 -0.47 -6.99 -11.52
CA LEU A 194 -1.02 -6.92 -10.16
C LEU A 194 0.03 -6.46 -9.14
N ILE A 195 1.23 -7.06 -9.18
CA ILE A 195 2.36 -6.73 -8.30
C ILE A 195 2.75 -5.26 -8.43
N ARG A 196 2.85 -4.76 -9.67
CA ARG A 196 3.18 -3.35 -9.92
C ARG A 196 2.04 -2.43 -9.51
N ARG A 197 0.82 -2.75 -9.93
CA ARG A 197 -0.40 -1.96 -9.72
C ARG A 197 -0.64 -1.68 -8.24
N HIS A 198 -0.42 -2.67 -7.39
CA HIS A 198 -0.62 -2.60 -5.93
C HIS A 198 0.62 -2.29 -5.10
N ASP A 199 1.76 -2.04 -5.75
CA ASP A 199 3.05 -1.81 -5.08
C ASP A 199 3.44 -2.97 -4.12
N ILE A 200 3.21 -4.21 -4.56
CA ILE A 200 3.53 -5.40 -3.76
C ILE A 200 5.05 -5.62 -3.75
N GLY A 201 5.62 -5.57 -2.55
CA GLY A 201 7.05 -5.76 -2.31
C GLY A 201 7.35 -6.98 -1.45
N GLY A 202 8.62 -7.32 -1.33
CA GLY A 202 9.11 -8.41 -0.47
C GLY A 202 9.27 -9.70 -1.24
N SER A 203 9.12 -10.82 -0.55
CA SER A 203 9.11 -12.15 -1.18
C SER A 203 7.71 -12.40 -1.75
N ILE A 204 7.65 -12.76 -3.03
CA ILE A 204 6.42 -13.02 -3.77
C ILE A 204 6.59 -14.34 -4.51
N GLY A 205 5.57 -15.19 -4.50
CA GLY A 205 5.53 -16.46 -5.24
C GLY A 205 4.37 -16.44 -6.20
N ILE A 206 4.63 -16.84 -7.45
CA ILE A 206 3.61 -17.02 -8.48
C ILE A 206 3.54 -18.51 -8.77
N ASP A 207 2.36 -19.10 -8.59
CA ASP A 207 2.06 -20.48 -8.93
C ASP A 207 1.42 -20.50 -10.32
N LEU A 208 2.23 -20.77 -11.35
CA LEU A 208 1.77 -20.89 -12.73
C LEU A 208 1.38 -22.34 -13.01
N PRO A 209 0.50 -22.60 -14.00
CA PRO A 209 0.27 -23.98 -14.43
C PRO A 209 1.57 -24.65 -14.86
N THR A 210 1.68 -25.95 -14.56
CA THR A 210 2.89 -26.72 -14.92
C THR A 210 3.02 -26.85 -16.44
N VAL A 211 4.03 -26.20 -17.00
CA VAL A 211 4.33 -26.20 -18.44
C VAL A 211 5.49 -27.14 -18.78
N GLU A 212 5.35 -27.88 -19.88
CA GLU A 212 6.43 -28.69 -20.42
C GLU A 212 7.40 -27.84 -21.26
N GLY A 213 8.69 -28.15 -21.14
CA GLY A 213 9.73 -27.51 -21.96
C GLY A 213 10.33 -26.25 -21.35
N LYS A 214 11.54 -25.92 -21.80
CA LYS A 214 12.31 -24.76 -21.32
C LYS A 214 11.80 -23.44 -21.92
N ALA A 215 11.29 -23.48 -23.15
CA ALA A 215 10.86 -22.29 -23.89
C ALA A 215 9.66 -21.60 -23.22
N ALA A 216 8.60 -22.34 -22.91
CA ALA A 216 7.41 -21.78 -22.24
C ALA A 216 7.74 -21.18 -20.86
N ARG A 217 8.58 -21.88 -20.07
CA ARG A 217 9.06 -21.39 -18.77
C ARG A 217 9.87 -20.11 -18.87
N LEU A 218 10.69 -19.98 -19.92
CA LEU A 218 11.45 -18.76 -20.16
C LEU A 218 10.51 -17.61 -20.56
N ALA A 219 9.57 -17.85 -21.47
CA ALA A 219 8.61 -16.84 -21.93
C ALA A 219 7.76 -16.28 -20.78
N ALA A 220 7.28 -17.14 -19.87
CA ALA A 220 6.55 -16.68 -18.69
C ALA A 220 7.42 -15.80 -17.77
N ALA A 221 8.70 -16.14 -17.62
CA ALA A 221 9.62 -15.35 -16.82
C ALA A 221 9.96 -13.99 -17.48
N GLU A 222 10.09 -13.97 -18.82
CA GLU A 222 10.28 -12.74 -19.61
C GLU A 222 9.04 -11.83 -19.55
N ALA A 223 7.84 -12.40 -19.45
CA ALA A 223 6.61 -11.63 -19.26
C ALA A 223 6.61 -10.84 -17.93
N VAL A 224 7.18 -11.42 -16.87
CA VAL A 224 7.39 -10.70 -15.60
C VAL A 224 8.39 -9.56 -15.77
N ASP A 225 9.52 -9.83 -16.44
CA ASP A 225 10.58 -8.84 -16.66
C ASP A 225 10.13 -7.63 -17.47
N ALA A 226 9.21 -7.85 -18.42
CA ALA A 226 8.65 -6.78 -19.25
C ALA A 226 7.80 -5.78 -18.46
N ILE A 227 7.21 -6.20 -17.33
CA ILE A 227 6.23 -5.41 -16.58
C ILE A 227 6.82 -4.79 -15.31
N LEU A 228 7.64 -5.54 -14.58
CA LEU A 228 8.18 -5.09 -13.31
C LEU A 228 9.41 -4.17 -13.52
N PRO A 229 9.40 -2.94 -12.96
CA PRO A 229 10.59 -2.11 -12.98
C PRO A 229 11.65 -2.66 -12.01
N GLN A 230 12.92 -2.63 -12.45
CA GLN A 230 14.08 -2.89 -11.61
C GLN A 230 14.18 -1.84 -10.47
N PRO A 231 14.74 -2.18 -9.29
CA PRO A 231 15.38 -3.45 -8.97
C PRO A 231 14.41 -4.53 -8.49
N PHE A 232 14.56 -5.75 -9.01
CA PHE A 232 14.02 -6.98 -8.42
C PHE A 232 14.87 -8.19 -8.83
N ASP A 233 14.87 -9.21 -7.99
CA ASP A 233 15.42 -10.52 -8.31
C ASP A 233 14.28 -11.51 -8.56
N ARG A 234 14.49 -12.48 -9.46
CA ARG A 234 13.57 -13.61 -9.60
C ARG A 234 14.31 -14.91 -9.88
N THR A 235 13.68 -16.03 -9.53
CA THR A 235 14.14 -17.34 -9.98
C THR A 235 13.73 -17.58 -11.44
N ALA A 236 14.25 -18.66 -12.03
CA ALA A 236 13.59 -19.27 -13.18
C ALA A 236 12.26 -19.90 -12.72
N VAL A 237 11.31 -20.10 -13.65
CA VAL A 237 10.14 -20.95 -13.42
C VAL A 237 10.63 -22.39 -13.23
N ASN A 238 10.30 -23.01 -12.10
CA ASN A 238 10.78 -24.35 -11.78
C ASN A 238 9.99 -25.45 -12.56
N GLY A 239 10.23 -26.72 -12.26
CA GLY A 239 9.56 -27.85 -12.94
C GLY A 239 8.07 -28.01 -12.59
N PHE A 240 7.58 -27.29 -11.59
CA PHE A 240 6.21 -27.35 -11.08
C PHE A 240 5.43 -26.05 -11.35
N GLY A 241 5.99 -25.11 -12.13
CA GLY A 241 5.34 -23.84 -12.46
C GLY A 241 5.59 -22.69 -11.48
N PHE A 242 6.30 -22.92 -10.38
CA PHE A 242 6.53 -21.86 -9.39
C PHE A 242 7.67 -20.91 -9.79
N LEU A 243 7.43 -19.61 -9.62
CA LEU A 243 8.39 -18.52 -9.80
C LEU A 243 8.42 -17.63 -8.56
N GLN A 244 9.60 -17.42 -7.99
CA GLN A 244 9.78 -16.52 -6.85
C GLN A 244 10.36 -15.19 -7.31
N ILE A 245 9.81 -14.10 -6.78
CA ILE A 245 10.28 -12.72 -6.99
C ILE A 245 10.64 -12.13 -5.62
N VAL A 246 11.74 -11.38 -5.57
CA VAL A 246 12.13 -10.56 -4.43
C VAL A 246 12.21 -9.10 -4.89
N ARG A 247 11.33 -8.26 -4.33
CA ARG A 247 11.29 -6.81 -4.58
C ARG A 247 11.55 -6.05 -3.29
N ARG A 248 12.08 -4.83 -3.39
CA ARG A 248 12.22 -3.95 -2.23
C ARG A 248 10.84 -3.68 -1.61
N ARG A 249 10.70 -3.98 -0.32
CA ARG A 249 9.49 -3.68 0.49
C ARG A 249 9.80 -2.54 1.44
N ALA A 250 9.43 -1.32 1.06
CA ALA A 250 9.69 -0.12 1.88
C ALA A 250 8.52 0.23 2.82
N ARG A 251 7.31 -0.24 2.50
CA ARG A 251 6.04 0.07 3.17
C ARG A 251 5.03 -1.06 2.91
N MET A 252 3.85 -0.97 3.52
CA MET A 252 2.73 -1.86 3.20
C MET A 252 2.25 -1.61 1.78
N SER A 253 1.93 -2.68 1.05
CA SER A 253 1.18 -2.61 -0.21
C SER A 253 -0.30 -2.30 0.05
N ILE A 254 -1.07 -2.02 -1.01
CA ILE A 254 -2.52 -1.75 -0.86
C ILE A 254 -3.26 -2.95 -0.23
N PRO A 255 -3.09 -4.20 -0.70
CA PRO A 255 -3.72 -5.36 -0.07
C PRO A 255 -3.33 -5.52 1.41
N GLU A 256 -2.06 -5.30 1.75
CA GLU A 256 -1.57 -5.40 3.13
C GLU A 256 -2.23 -4.37 4.04
N ARG A 257 -2.41 -3.14 3.54
CA ARG A 257 -3.10 -2.06 4.25
C ARG A 257 -4.57 -2.41 4.53
N LEU A 258 -5.30 -2.82 3.49
CA LEU A 258 -6.72 -3.15 3.60
C LEU A 258 -6.94 -4.34 4.53
N HIS A 259 -6.05 -5.33 4.49
CA HIS A 259 -6.11 -6.49 5.38
C HIS A 259 -5.75 -6.14 6.83
N HIS A 260 -4.76 -5.26 7.03
CA HIS A 260 -4.34 -4.87 8.37
C HIS A 260 -5.41 -4.05 9.10
N ASP A 261 -5.93 -3.01 8.46
CA ASP A 261 -6.89 -2.09 9.06
C ASP A 261 -8.10 -1.89 8.13
N PRO A 262 -8.98 -2.91 8.01
CA PRO A 262 -10.16 -2.82 7.15
C PRO A 262 -11.14 -1.74 7.66
N VAL A 263 -11.21 -1.52 8.97
CA VAL A 263 -12.11 -0.52 9.57
C VAL A 263 -11.63 0.89 9.29
N GLY A 264 -10.36 1.20 9.51
CA GLY A 264 -9.82 2.52 9.20
C GLY A 264 -9.75 2.77 7.70
N SER A 265 -9.49 1.75 6.87
CA SER A 265 -9.59 1.88 5.41
C SER A 265 -11.01 2.25 4.96
N ALA A 266 -12.03 1.57 5.51
CA ALA A 266 -13.43 1.90 5.23
C ALA A 266 -13.84 3.29 5.76
N ALA A 267 -13.32 3.71 6.91
CA ALA A 267 -13.56 5.04 7.46
C ALA A 267 -13.04 6.15 6.53
N ARG A 268 -11.81 6.02 6.04
CA ARG A 268 -11.20 6.99 5.11
C ARG A 268 -11.92 7.01 3.75
N ALA A 269 -12.28 5.84 3.23
CA ALA A 269 -13.11 5.73 2.03
C ALA A 269 -14.49 6.42 2.20
N LEU A 270 -15.12 6.29 3.38
CA LEU A 270 -16.38 6.94 3.68
C LEU A 270 -16.26 8.46 3.76
N LEU A 271 -15.20 8.98 4.38
CA LEU A 271 -14.91 10.42 4.39
C LEU A 271 -14.80 10.96 2.96
N ARG A 272 -14.16 10.19 2.06
CA ARG A 272 -14.07 10.58 0.66
C ARG A 272 -15.43 10.59 -0.05
N ARG A 273 -16.24 9.55 0.15
CA ARG A 273 -17.61 9.50 -0.38
C ARG A 273 -18.42 10.71 0.10
N ALA A 274 -18.22 11.13 1.36
CA ALA A 274 -18.88 12.30 1.93
C ALA A 274 -18.43 13.63 1.30
N GLU A 275 -17.14 13.80 1.02
CA GLU A 275 -16.64 14.98 0.30
C GLU A 275 -17.22 15.10 -1.12
N ARG A 276 -17.47 13.97 -1.77
CA ARG A 276 -17.96 13.90 -3.16
C ARG A 276 -19.47 13.81 -3.31
N ALA A 277 -20.20 13.54 -2.24
CA ALA A 277 -21.63 13.40 -2.32
C ALA A 277 -22.28 14.75 -2.71
N HIS A 278 -23.25 14.72 -3.62
CA HIS A 278 -23.92 15.91 -4.10
C HIS A 278 -24.97 16.42 -3.08
N GLY A 279 -25.48 17.63 -3.30
CA GLY A 279 -26.54 18.23 -2.49
C GLY A 279 -26.09 19.32 -1.50
N ILE A 280 -27.06 19.89 -0.79
CA ILE A 280 -26.90 21.02 0.13
C ILE A 280 -27.34 20.64 1.55
N GLY A 281 -26.67 21.22 2.54
CA GLY A 281 -27.00 21.06 3.96
C GLY A 281 -26.14 20.01 4.66
N PRO A 282 -26.46 19.67 5.92
CA PRO A 282 -25.71 18.70 6.70
C PRO A 282 -25.51 17.38 5.96
N ARG A 283 -24.32 16.79 6.14
CA ARG A 283 -23.93 15.51 5.55
C ARG A 283 -24.10 14.40 6.58
N THR A 284 -24.87 13.37 6.28
CA THR A 284 -24.98 12.18 7.13
C THR A 284 -24.09 11.08 6.57
N LEU A 285 -23.19 10.55 7.39
CA LEU A 285 -22.36 9.37 7.11
C LEU A 285 -22.98 8.19 7.84
N THR A 286 -23.45 7.20 7.09
CA THR A 286 -24.05 5.98 7.63
C THR A 286 -23.15 4.80 7.33
N ALA A 287 -22.75 4.05 8.36
CA ALA A 287 -21.88 2.88 8.21
C ALA A 287 -22.02 1.91 9.39
N ALA A 288 -21.33 0.76 9.31
CA ALA A 288 -21.20 -0.16 10.43
C ALA A 288 -20.72 0.59 11.70
N PRO A 289 -21.23 0.27 12.91
CA PRO A 289 -20.89 1.01 14.12
C PRO A 289 -19.39 1.12 14.40
N VAL A 290 -18.60 0.10 14.04
CA VAL A 290 -17.14 0.11 14.20
C VAL A 290 -16.43 1.14 13.30
N VAL A 291 -16.97 1.40 12.11
CA VAL A 291 -16.45 2.42 11.18
C VAL A 291 -16.78 3.82 11.70
N ILE A 292 -18.01 4.02 12.18
CA ILE A 292 -18.42 5.28 12.82
C ILE A 292 -17.55 5.57 14.04
N ALA A 293 -17.35 4.58 14.92
CA ALA A 293 -16.47 4.73 16.09
C ALA A 293 -15.01 5.04 15.69
N ALA A 294 -14.53 4.52 14.56
CA ALA A 294 -13.20 4.87 14.06
C ALA A 294 -13.11 6.35 13.64
N ILE A 295 -14.14 6.88 12.96
CA ILE A 295 -14.22 8.30 12.59
C ILE A 295 -14.37 9.19 13.84
N GLU A 296 -15.19 8.79 14.82
CA GLU A 296 -15.40 9.54 16.07
C GLU A 296 -14.12 9.72 16.89
N ARG A 297 -13.20 8.75 16.84
CA ARG A 297 -11.88 8.85 17.50
C ARG A 297 -10.94 9.88 16.84
N ARG A 298 -11.30 10.40 15.67
CA ARG A 298 -10.54 11.40 14.90
C ARG A 298 -11.39 12.66 14.70
N PRO A 299 -11.61 13.46 15.76
CA PRO A 299 -12.38 14.70 15.64
C PRO A 299 -11.76 15.69 14.64
N ASP A 300 -10.45 15.60 14.41
CA ASP A 300 -9.74 16.35 13.37
C ASP A 300 -10.21 15.98 11.95
N TRP A 301 -10.54 14.72 11.68
CA TRP A 301 -11.10 14.30 10.39
C TRP A 301 -12.50 14.87 10.15
N ILE A 302 -13.34 14.88 11.19
CA ILE A 302 -14.70 15.44 11.11
C ILE A 302 -14.63 16.94 10.85
N ALA A 303 -13.81 17.66 11.62
CA ALA A 303 -13.63 19.10 11.47
C ALA A 303 -13.08 19.47 10.08
N GLU A 304 -12.13 18.69 9.55
CA GLU A 304 -11.61 18.91 8.21
C GLU A 304 -12.66 18.63 7.12
N LEU A 305 -13.47 17.58 7.28
CA LEU A 305 -14.58 17.29 6.36
C LEU A 305 -15.59 18.44 6.35
N GLU A 306 -16.05 18.88 7.52
CA GLU A 306 -16.98 20.01 7.67
C GLU A 306 -16.42 21.29 7.03
N ARG A 307 -15.12 21.57 7.23
CA ARG A 307 -14.44 22.71 6.63
C ARG A 307 -14.41 22.62 5.11
N ARG A 308 -14.14 21.44 4.54
CA ARG A 308 -14.05 21.24 3.09
C ARG A 308 -15.40 21.30 2.38
N ILE A 309 -16.45 20.73 2.99
CA ILE A 309 -17.80 20.71 2.40
C ILE A 309 -18.65 21.94 2.77
N GLY A 310 -18.24 22.71 3.78
CA GLY A 310 -18.96 23.88 4.26
C GLY A 310 -20.29 23.57 4.95
N ALA A 311 -20.44 22.36 5.51
CA ALA A 311 -21.67 21.90 6.14
C ALA A 311 -21.38 20.96 7.33
N PRO A 312 -22.27 20.92 8.35
CA PRO A 312 -22.11 20.02 9.48
C PRO A 312 -22.15 18.54 9.10
N VAL A 313 -21.41 17.71 9.82
CA VAL A 313 -21.38 16.25 9.62
C VAL A 313 -22.14 15.56 10.75
N ARG A 314 -22.97 14.57 10.37
CA ARG A 314 -23.68 13.68 11.29
C ARG A 314 -23.21 12.26 11.06
N LEU A 315 -22.97 11.53 12.13
CA LEU A 315 -22.54 10.14 12.08
C LEU A 315 -23.67 9.22 12.53
N ARG A 316 -23.92 8.15 11.77
CA ARG A 316 -24.99 7.19 12.05
C ARG A 316 -24.47 5.75 11.94
N GLY A 317 -24.48 5.04 13.07
CA GLY A 317 -24.20 3.61 13.10
C GLY A 317 -25.40 2.79 12.62
N GLU A 318 -25.18 1.87 11.69
CA GLU A 318 -26.19 0.92 11.20
C GLU A 318 -25.65 -0.52 11.29
N PRO A 319 -26.08 -1.30 12.29
CA PRO A 319 -25.53 -2.64 12.56
C PRO A 319 -25.68 -3.65 11.42
N GLY A 320 -26.61 -3.43 10.48
CA GLY A 320 -26.84 -4.32 9.34
C GLY A 320 -25.88 -4.12 8.17
N LEU A 321 -25.07 -3.05 8.17
CA LEU A 321 -24.14 -2.76 7.09
C LEU A 321 -22.82 -3.51 7.26
N ALA A 322 -22.29 -4.03 6.16
CA ALA A 322 -20.90 -4.46 6.09
C ALA A 322 -19.96 -3.26 6.29
N ILE A 323 -18.73 -3.52 6.77
CA ILE A 323 -17.72 -2.48 7.01
C ILE A 323 -17.47 -1.63 5.76
N SER A 324 -17.45 -2.24 4.56
CA SER A 324 -17.24 -1.55 3.28
C SER A 324 -18.47 -0.82 2.72
N ALA A 325 -19.66 -1.08 3.26
CA ALA A 325 -20.95 -0.63 2.70
C ALA A 325 -21.42 0.74 3.22
N GLY A 326 -20.53 1.52 3.85
CA GLY A 326 -20.85 2.87 4.31
C GLY A 326 -21.19 3.81 3.15
N HIS A 327 -22.16 4.70 3.37
CA HIS A 327 -22.58 5.70 2.39
C HIS A 327 -22.77 7.06 3.03
N ALA A 328 -22.76 8.12 2.21
CA ALA A 328 -22.93 9.49 2.66
C ALA A 328 -23.97 10.23 1.82
N GLU A 329 -24.86 10.96 2.50
CA GLU A 329 -25.98 11.67 1.87
C GLU A 329 -26.07 13.12 2.38
N ALA A 330 -26.35 14.07 1.48
CA ALA A 330 -26.72 15.42 1.89
C ALA A 330 -28.17 15.42 2.35
N GLN A 331 -28.51 16.30 3.29
CA GLN A 331 -29.90 16.52 3.69
C GLN A 331 -30.81 16.85 2.50
N ASN A 332 -30.32 17.64 1.53
CA ASN A 332 -31.03 17.99 0.31
C ASN A 332 -30.19 17.54 -0.89
N PRO A 333 -30.40 16.32 -1.42
CA PRO A 333 -29.59 15.77 -2.52
C PRO A 333 -29.73 16.55 -3.83
#